data_AF-A0A956FZI3-F1
#
_entry.id   AF-A0A956FZI3-F1
#
_cell.length_a   1.000
_cell.length_b   1.000
_cell.length_c   1.000
_cell.angle_alpha   90.00
_cell.angle_beta   90.00
_cell.angle_gamma   90.00
#
_symmetry.space_group_name_H-M   'P 1'
#
loop_
_entity.id
_entity.type
_entity.pdbx_description
1 polymer ?
#
loop_
_entity_poly.entity_id
_entity_poly.type
_entity_poly.pdbx_seq_one_letter_code
_entity_poly.pdbx_strand_id
1 'polypeptide(L)'
;MSLTAALVLLTAVSSLRELEPIGEDGVAITVEPSDVRYVETKWTETVLRGRPWVPHRRLATLAKGTRLVVRGTVESRDKNGCEGKPWYAIQPFGFVCSRHVKPTETAPDTGRALALEDERTLPYDYVLVREDGVPMYGSENDITNDAPRRRLAEGMSLAAGRTRDVGGLSYVETVDGMLVPKDRLGWMGKGSQWGGVRITGETAPGPAFGWINKAKTPVYSARSKEGAAVAELAYRERVALVGDPVTEDDTRWWPIADDRWVEASRINAVVFIEPPADVIHPGQRARGNDQWIDVNLGEQVMVAYRGDAPVFATMVSSGRGSPTPRGNYPIWAKVASMTMGNQDYEDKPYMVEHVPWVLLFQGHNALHGAYWHDRFGQRRSHGCVNLAPKDARWIFEWVSPTLPEGWTGYLPGDLDRSVTVHVRDSSLPENEAFIQERPVGPPDREEEKRKAEEAEERRAKARAATDADAAVAAHAPDADAEIQPASALDPGAMIDPEVDLPD
;
A
#
# COMPACT_ATOMS: atom_id res chain seq x y z
N MET A 1 -0.20 29.13 27.22
CA MET A 1 -0.43 28.35 25.99
C MET A 1 -0.42 29.31 24.82
N SER A 2 0.43 29.09 23.80
CA SER A 2 0.50 29.96 22.63
C SER A 2 -0.81 29.92 21.83
N LEU A 3 -1.19 31.04 21.20
CA LEU A 3 -2.37 31.16 20.33
C LEU A 3 -2.41 30.06 19.24
N THR A 4 -1.25 29.63 18.76
CA THR A 4 -1.08 28.54 17.79
C THR A 4 -1.48 27.18 18.34
N ALA A 5 -1.16 26.90 19.62
CA ALA A 5 -1.53 25.64 20.26
C ALA A 5 -3.04 25.57 20.54
N ALA A 6 -3.65 26.71 20.89
CA ALA A 6 -5.10 26.80 21.05
C ALA A 6 -5.84 26.60 19.72
N LEU A 7 -5.33 27.17 18.62
CA LEU A 7 -5.95 27.04 17.30
C LEU A 7 -5.87 25.60 16.76
N VAL A 8 -4.73 24.91 16.96
CA VAL A 8 -4.56 23.48 16.61
C VAL A 8 -5.47 22.57 17.45
N LEU A 9 -5.64 22.89 18.74
CA LEU A 9 -6.57 22.14 19.59
C LEU A 9 -8.03 22.34 19.13
N LEU A 10 -8.42 23.57 18.78
CA LEU A 10 -9.78 23.87 18.33
C LEU A 10 -10.11 23.23 16.97
N THR A 11 -9.17 23.21 16.02
CA THR A 11 -9.37 22.53 14.74
C THR A 11 -9.42 21.00 14.90
N ALA A 12 -8.58 20.42 15.76
CA ALA A 12 -8.64 18.99 16.08
C ALA A 12 -9.95 18.60 16.78
N VAL A 13 -10.44 19.39 17.74
CA VAL A 13 -11.72 19.11 18.41
C VAL A 13 -12.91 19.28 17.45
N SER A 14 -12.85 20.25 16.54
CA SER A 14 -13.86 20.42 15.48
C SER A 14 -13.86 19.25 14.51
N SER A 15 -12.68 18.78 14.06
CA SER A 15 -12.59 17.63 13.16
C SER A 15 -13.07 16.34 13.84
N LEU A 16 -12.85 16.17 15.14
CA LEU A 16 -13.29 14.99 15.90
C LEU A 16 -14.82 14.94 16.13
N ARG A 17 -15.48 16.08 16.38
CA ARG A 17 -16.97 16.16 16.40
C ARG A 17 -17.57 15.84 15.06
N GLU A 18 -16.86 16.22 14.01
CA GLU A 18 -17.20 15.93 12.64
C GLU A 18 -17.04 14.44 12.29
N LEU A 19 -16.25 13.65 13.04
CA LEU A 19 -16.09 12.21 12.82
C LEU A 19 -17.10 11.36 13.59
N GLU A 20 -17.81 11.94 14.55
CA GLU A 20 -18.84 11.25 15.31
C GLU A 20 -19.97 10.87 14.35
N PRO A 21 -20.28 9.56 14.17
CA PRO A 21 -21.39 9.18 13.34
C PRO A 21 -22.66 9.81 13.93
N ILE A 22 -23.29 10.71 13.18
CA ILE A 22 -24.65 11.15 13.47
C ILE A 22 -25.46 9.88 13.60
N GLY A 23 -26.00 9.63 14.79
CA GLY A 23 -26.78 8.44 15.04
C GLY A 23 -27.94 8.37 14.06
N GLU A 24 -27.89 7.44 13.10
CA GLU A 24 -28.97 7.20 12.13
C GLU A 24 -30.30 6.86 12.83
N ASP A 25 -30.24 6.47 14.10
CA ASP A 25 -31.35 6.01 14.92
C ASP A 25 -31.80 7.02 16.02
N GLY A 26 -31.08 8.13 16.23
CA GLY A 26 -31.42 9.12 17.26
C GLY A 26 -31.39 8.61 18.71
N VAL A 27 -30.94 7.37 18.94
CA VAL A 27 -30.95 6.75 20.28
C VAL A 27 -29.79 7.27 21.11
N ALA A 28 -30.12 7.90 22.24
CA ALA A 28 -29.13 8.32 23.23
C ALA A 28 -28.46 7.08 23.86
N ILE A 29 -27.13 7.12 23.98
CA ILE A 29 -26.35 6.11 24.69
C ILE A 29 -25.85 6.74 25.97
N THR A 30 -26.32 6.22 27.10
CA THR A 30 -25.75 6.56 28.41
C THR A 30 -24.43 5.82 28.57
N VAL A 31 -23.36 6.58 28.75
CA VAL A 31 -22.02 6.05 29.04
C VAL A 31 -21.79 6.21 30.54
N GLU A 32 -21.70 5.09 31.24
CA GLU A 32 -21.41 5.07 32.67
C GLU A 32 -19.90 5.24 32.91
N PRO A 33 -19.49 5.89 34.01
CA PRO A 33 -18.09 5.97 34.40
C PRO A 33 -17.43 4.58 34.50
N SER A 34 -16.15 4.50 34.15
CA SER A 34 -15.36 3.28 34.27
C SER A 34 -14.06 3.57 35.01
N ASP A 35 -13.66 2.67 35.90
CA ASP A 35 -12.34 2.71 36.54
C ASP A 35 -11.20 2.34 35.58
N VAL A 36 -11.54 1.68 34.45
CA VAL A 36 -10.59 1.34 33.40
C VAL A 36 -10.33 2.58 32.54
N ARG A 37 -9.09 3.08 32.56
CA ARG A 37 -8.67 4.24 31.75
C ARG A 37 -8.21 3.86 30.35
N TYR A 38 -7.49 2.74 30.23
CA TYR A 38 -6.93 2.28 28.97
C TYR A 38 -7.19 0.80 28.75
N VAL A 39 -7.34 0.44 27.49
CA VAL A 39 -7.50 -0.95 27.05
C VAL A 39 -6.60 -1.26 25.87
N GLU A 40 -6.13 -2.49 25.79
CA GLU A 40 -5.26 -3.01 24.73
C GLU A 40 -5.97 -4.12 23.93
N THR A 41 -5.92 -4.05 22.61
CA THR A 41 -6.54 -5.05 21.72
C THR A 41 -5.82 -6.40 21.78
N LYS A 42 -6.59 -7.50 21.82
CA LYS A 42 -6.05 -8.87 21.95
C LYS A 42 -5.87 -9.60 20.61
N TRP A 43 -6.69 -9.23 19.63
CA TRP A 43 -6.79 -9.92 18.35
C TRP A 43 -6.10 -9.13 17.25
N THR A 44 -5.63 -9.84 16.22
CA THR A 44 -5.02 -9.26 15.02
C THR A 44 -5.94 -8.23 14.36
N GLU A 45 -7.25 -8.47 14.42
CA GLU A 45 -8.27 -7.51 13.98
C GLU A 45 -9.31 -7.28 15.07
N THR A 46 -9.26 -6.10 15.69
CA THR A 46 -10.28 -5.66 16.66
C THR A 46 -11.15 -4.57 16.05
N VAL A 47 -12.44 -4.86 15.92
CA VAL A 47 -13.41 -3.93 15.32
C VAL A 47 -13.88 -2.89 16.32
N LEU A 48 -13.75 -1.61 15.96
CA LEU A 48 -14.43 -0.50 16.60
C LEU A 48 -15.74 -0.18 15.87
N ARG A 49 -16.82 0.03 16.61
CA ARG A 49 -18.17 0.25 16.06
C ARG A 49 -18.72 1.62 16.41
N GLY A 50 -19.61 2.14 15.57
CA GLY A 50 -20.35 3.37 15.83
C GLY A 50 -21.31 3.27 17.01
N ARG A 51 -21.79 2.05 17.31
CA ARG A 51 -22.72 1.76 18.41
C ARG A 51 -22.32 0.46 19.13
N PRO A 52 -22.68 0.31 20.42
CA PRO A 52 -22.34 -0.85 21.26
C PRO A 52 -23.28 -2.05 21.02
N TRP A 53 -23.52 -2.42 19.76
CA TRP A 53 -24.26 -3.62 19.38
C TRP A 53 -23.86 -4.10 17.98
N VAL A 54 -24.29 -5.30 17.64
CA VAL A 54 -24.02 -5.94 16.34
C VAL A 54 -25.36 -6.36 15.72
N PRO A 55 -25.58 -6.09 14.43
CA PRO A 55 -24.73 -5.34 13.52
C PRO A 55 -24.83 -3.82 13.78
N HIS A 56 -23.69 -3.14 13.65
CA HIS A 56 -23.64 -1.70 13.44
C HIS A 56 -22.38 -1.37 12.65
N ARG A 57 -22.41 -0.23 11.95
CA ARG A 57 -21.30 0.28 11.16
C ARG A 57 -19.96 0.20 11.91
N ARG A 58 -18.97 -0.33 11.20
CA ARG A 58 -17.55 -0.39 11.59
C ARG A 58 -16.92 0.98 11.37
N LEU A 59 -16.23 1.49 12.38
CA LEU A 59 -15.47 2.75 12.32
C LEU A 59 -13.99 2.53 12.03
N ALA A 60 -13.45 1.41 12.50
CA ALA A 60 -12.05 1.03 12.31
C ALA A 60 -11.88 -0.48 12.52
N THR A 61 -10.83 -1.03 11.92
CA THR A 61 -10.23 -2.30 12.35
C THR A 61 -8.87 -1.95 12.94
N LEU A 62 -8.61 -2.40 14.17
CA LEU A 62 -7.42 -2.09 14.94
C LEU A 62 -6.52 -3.30 15.05
N ALA A 63 -5.21 -3.10 14.88
CA ALA A 63 -4.19 -4.14 15.03
C ALA A 63 -4.10 -4.65 16.48
N LYS A 64 -3.55 -5.85 16.70
CA LYS A 64 -3.24 -6.40 18.03
C LYS A 64 -2.27 -5.48 18.80
N GLY A 65 -2.44 -5.37 20.12
CA GLY A 65 -1.59 -4.54 20.97
C GLY A 65 -1.91 -3.03 20.89
N THR A 66 -2.88 -2.63 20.07
CA THR A 66 -3.35 -1.25 20.00
C THR A 66 -3.96 -0.82 21.33
N ARG A 67 -3.45 0.26 21.91
CA ARG A 67 -3.95 0.83 23.17
C ARG A 67 -4.94 1.96 22.88
N LEU A 68 -6.03 2.00 23.62
CA LEU A 68 -7.14 2.95 23.45
C LEU A 68 -7.52 3.62 24.76
N VAL A 69 -7.95 4.88 24.70
CA VAL A 69 -8.50 5.60 25.85
C VAL A 69 -9.98 5.28 26.02
N VAL A 70 -10.35 4.87 27.23
CA VAL A 70 -11.74 4.56 27.62
C VAL A 70 -12.38 5.82 28.20
N ARG A 71 -13.58 6.16 27.69
CA ARG A 71 -14.44 7.24 28.21
C ARG A 71 -15.43 6.74 29.25
N GLY A 72 -15.72 5.44 29.24
CA GLY A 72 -16.65 4.79 30.14
C GLY A 72 -17.12 3.46 29.58
N THR A 73 -18.17 2.91 30.17
CA THR A 73 -18.77 1.63 29.78
C THR A 73 -20.22 1.77 29.42
N VAL A 74 -20.69 0.87 28.55
CA VAL A 74 -22.10 0.74 28.19
C VAL A 74 -22.49 -0.72 28.37
N GLU A 75 -23.59 -0.99 29.07
CA GLU A 75 -24.11 -2.35 29.17
C GLU A 75 -24.54 -2.88 27.80
N SER A 76 -24.29 -4.17 27.56
CA SER A 76 -24.74 -4.77 26.31
C SER A 76 -26.26 -4.92 26.32
N ARG A 77 -26.92 -4.44 25.27
CA ARG A 77 -28.39 -4.57 25.11
C ARG A 77 -28.84 -6.02 24.92
N ASP A 78 -27.95 -6.85 24.38
CA ASP A 78 -28.20 -8.26 24.09
C ASP A 78 -26.93 -9.12 24.24
N LYS A 79 -27.09 -10.43 23.99
CA LYS A 79 -26.00 -11.41 23.98
C LYS A 79 -25.33 -11.56 22.60
N ASN A 80 -25.86 -10.95 21.55
CA ASN A 80 -25.39 -11.13 20.17
C ASN A 80 -24.20 -10.22 19.83
N GLY A 81 -24.02 -9.13 20.58
CA GLY A 81 -22.93 -8.18 20.36
C GLY A 81 -21.63 -8.51 21.11
N CYS A 82 -21.66 -8.40 22.44
CA CYS A 82 -20.49 -8.65 23.31
C CYS A 82 -20.75 -9.80 24.29
N GLU A 83 -21.64 -10.73 23.93
CA GLU A 83 -21.97 -11.92 24.74
C GLU A 83 -22.38 -11.57 26.18
N GLY A 84 -23.16 -10.50 26.34
CA GLY A 84 -23.61 -10.02 27.66
C GLY A 84 -22.54 -9.33 28.50
N LYS A 85 -21.32 -9.13 27.98
CA LYS A 85 -20.28 -8.31 28.61
C LYS A 85 -20.43 -6.84 28.20
N PRO A 86 -20.00 -5.87 29.02
CA PRO A 86 -20.12 -4.47 28.69
C PRO A 86 -19.25 -4.09 27.48
N TRP A 87 -19.58 -2.98 26.86
CA TRP A 87 -18.79 -2.31 25.84
C TRP A 87 -18.00 -1.19 26.47
N TYR A 88 -16.76 -0.98 26.03
CA TYR A 88 -16.03 0.24 26.35
C TYR A 88 -16.37 1.31 25.32
N ALA A 89 -16.76 2.49 25.79
CA ALA A 89 -16.84 3.70 24.97
C ALA A 89 -15.42 4.25 24.82
N ILE A 90 -14.96 4.45 23.58
CA ILE A 90 -13.57 4.80 23.27
C ILE A 90 -13.47 6.27 22.85
N GLN A 91 -12.34 6.93 23.15
CA GLN A 91 -12.07 8.26 22.62
C GLN A 91 -11.70 8.23 21.12
N PRO A 92 -12.12 9.24 20.35
CA PRO A 92 -13.04 10.32 20.74
C PRO A 92 -14.49 9.83 20.72
N PHE A 93 -14.79 8.82 19.92
CA PHE A 93 -16.11 8.21 19.74
C PHE A 93 -15.98 6.72 19.40
N GLY A 94 -17.10 6.01 19.40
CA GLY A 94 -17.16 4.59 19.07
C GLY A 94 -17.04 3.66 20.29
N PHE A 95 -17.22 2.37 20.02
CA PHE A 95 -17.38 1.32 21.03
C PHE A 95 -16.61 0.07 20.63
N VAL A 96 -15.95 -0.55 21.63
CA VAL A 96 -15.26 -1.85 21.48
C VAL A 96 -15.81 -2.82 22.51
N CYS A 97 -16.03 -4.06 22.10
CA CYS A 97 -16.45 -5.11 23.01
C CYS A 97 -15.34 -5.39 24.03
N SER A 98 -15.67 -5.39 25.33
CA SER A 98 -14.70 -5.67 26.40
C SER A 98 -14.01 -7.02 26.25
N ARG A 99 -14.64 -8.00 25.60
CA ARG A 99 -14.02 -9.31 25.31
C ARG A 99 -12.91 -9.25 24.28
N HIS A 100 -12.82 -8.19 23.48
CA HIS A 100 -11.80 -8.05 22.44
C HIS A 100 -10.56 -7.30 22.92
N VAL A 101 -10.62 -6.74 24.11
CA VAL A 101 -9.55 -5.98 24.73
C VAL A 101 -9.21 -6.52 26.12
N LYS A 102 -8.12 -6.02 26.71
CA LYS A 102 -7.76 -6.20 28.12
C LYS A 102 -7.43 -4.83 28.73
N PRO A 103 -7.77 -4.55 30.01
CA PRO A 103 -7.30 -3.35 30.69
C PRO A 103 -5.77 -3.27 30.68
N THR A 104 -5.24 -2.04 30.63
CA THR A 104 -3.80 -1.77 30.75
C THR A 104 -3.58 -0.47 31.52
N GLU A 105 -2.46 -0.37 32.21
CA GLU A 105 -2.03 0.88 32.86
C GLU A 105 -1.21 1.78 31.92
N THR A 106 -0.69 1.21 30.83
CA THR A 106 0.08 1.94 29.83
C THR A 106 -0.85 2.75 28.94
N ALA A 107 -0.63 4.06 28.89
CA ALA A 107 -1.35 4.95 27.99
C ALA A 107 -1.08 4.57 26.51
N PRO A 108 -2.00 4.93 25.58
CA PRO A 108 -1.70 4.87 24.16
C PRO A 108 -0.48 5.70 23.80
N ASP A 109 0.24 5.27 22.78
CA ASP A 109 1.29 6.09 22.21
C ASP A 109 0.67 7.39 21.71
N THR A 110 1.08 8.51 22.28
CA THR A 110 0.58 9.82 21.91
C THR A 110 1.09 10.18 20.53
N GLY A 111 0.17 10.45 19.59
CA GLY A 111 0.53 10.96 18.26
C GLY A 111 0.27 9.97 17.11
N ARG A 112 1.26 9.84 16.22
CA ARG A 112 1.11 9.30 14.86
C ARG A 112 0.92 7.78 14.85
N ALA A 113 -0.02 7.28 14.05
CA ALA A 113 -0.17 5.85 13.84
C ALA A 113 1.09 5.27 13.19
N LEU A 114 1.69 4.25 13.82
CA LEU A 114 3.05 3.74 13.54
C LEU A 114 4.13 4.80 13.72
N ALA A 115 4.27 5.30 14.95
CA ALA A 115 5.40 6.15 15.32
C ALA A 115 6.72 5.42 15.02
N LEU A 116 7.63 6.12 14.34
CA LEU A 116 8.98 5.64 14.11
C LEU A 116 9.87 6.14 15.24
N GLU A 117 10.73 5.27 15.77
CA GLU A 117 11.89 5.68 16.56
C GLU A 117 12.81 6.57 15.71
N ASP A 118 13.59 7.44 16.36
CA ASP A 118 14.44 8.42 15.67
C ASP A 118 15.36 7.74 14.63
N GLU A 119 15.49 8.38 13.46
CA GLU A 119 16.24 7.92 12.27
C GLU A 119 15.66 6.73 11.46
N ARG A 120 14.62 6.04 11.93
CA ARG A 120 13.98 4.98 11.13
C ARG A 120 13.16 5.56 9.97
N THR A 121 13.20 4.88 8.83
CA THR A 121 12.35 5.13 7.64
C THR A 121 11.19 4.15 7.52
N LEU A 122 11.24 3.04 8.25
CA LEU A 122 10.28 1.95 8.22
C LEU A 122 9.85 1.58 9.65
N PRO A 123 8.58 1.18 9.86
CA PRO A 123 8.05 0.84 11.18
C PRO A 123 8.59 -0.49 11.72
N TYR A 124 8.94 -1.41 10.82
CA TYR A 124 9.49 -2.72 11.17
C TYR A 124 10.74 -2.99 10.34
N ASP A 125 11.48 -4.01 10.75
CA ASP A 125 12.45 -4.64 9.86
C ASP A 125 11.72 -5.64 8.99
N TYR A 126 12.15 -5.79 7.75
CA TYR A 126 11.48 -6.67 6.79
C TYR A 126 12.44 -7.70 6.23
N VAL A 127 11.90 -8.89 5.98
CA VAL A 127 12.60 -10.02 5.38
C VAL A 127 11.85 -10.52 4.16
N LEU A 128 12.59 -10.99 3.16
CA LEU A 128 12.10 -11.61 1.94
C LEU A 128 12.29 -13.12 2.02
N VAL A 129 11.27 -13.86 1.63
CA VAL A 129 11.32 -15.32 1.44
C VAL A 129 12.11 -15.62 0.17
N ARG A 130 13.17 -16.44 0.30
CA ARG A 130 14.15 -16.66 -0.78
C ARG A 130 13.85 -17.85 -1.69
N GLU A 131 12.85 -18.65 -1.34
CA GLU A 131 12.48 -19.84 -2.10
C GLU A 131 11.06 -20.31 -1.74
N ASP A 132 10.52 -21.21 -2.54
CA ASP A 132 9.19 -21.77 -2.34
C ASP A 132 9.14 -22.81 -1.21
N GLY A 133 7.97 -22.91 -0.59
CA GLY A 133 7.65 -23.97 0.38
C GLY A 133 8.14 -23.71 1.80
N VAL A 134 8.68 -22.53 2.10
CA VAL A 134 9.24 -22.19 3.41
C VAL A 134 8.16 -22.27 4.50
N PRO A 135 8.33 -23.09 5.54
CA PRO A 135 7.30 -23.29 6.54
C PRO A 135 7.20 -22.11 7.51
N MET A 136 5.97 -21.73 7.84
CA MET A 136 5.63 -20.72 8.84
C MET A 136 4.81 -21.35 9.96
N TYR A 137 5.37 -21.36 11.17
CA TYR A 137 4.81 -22.05 12.33
C TYR A 137 4.13 -21.08 13.29
N GLY A 138 3.06 -21.52 13.95
CA GLY A 138 2.36 -20.69 14.94
C GLY A 138 2.91 -20.83 16.37
N SER A 139 3.73 -21.85 16.62
CA SER A 139 4.30 -22.14 17.94
C SER A 139 5.55 -23.00 17.85
N GLU A 140 6.31 -23.10 18.94
CA GLU A 140 7.44 -24.03 19.05
C GLU A 140 6.99 -25.49 18.99
N ASN A 141 5.79 -25.80 19.51
CA ASN A 141 5.21 -27.14 19.39
C ASN A 141 4.86 -27.47 17.92
N ASP A 142 4.42 -26.49 17.14
CA ASP A 142 4.16 -26.66 15.70
C ASP A 142 5.47 -26.97 14.96
N ILE A 143 6.60 -26.40 15.39
CA ILE A 143 7.93 -26.73 14.85
C ILE A 143 8.30 -28.18 15.19
N THR A 144 8.16 -28.58 16.46
CA THR A 144 8.50 -29.95 16.89
C THR A 144 7.68 -31.02 16.18
N ASN A 145 6.43 -30.72 15.83
CA ASN A 145 5.53 -31.65 15.14
C ASN A 145 5.54 -31.50 13.60
N ASP A 146 6.41 -30.65 13.04
CA ASP A 146 6.43 -30.28 11.60
C ASP A 146 5.03 -29.96 11.05
N ALA A 147 4.28 -29.15 11.80
CA ALA A 147 2.90 -28.77 11.51
C ALA A 147 2.80 -27.27 11.16
N PRO A 148 3.35 -26.82 10.01
CA PRO A 148 3.32 -25.41 9.65
C PRO A 148 1.88 -24.94 9.42
N ARG A 149 1.58 -23.71 9.85
CA ARG A 149 0.29 -23.07 9.58
C ARG A 149 0.13 -22.70 8.11
N ARG A 150 1.24 -22.42 7.44
CA ARG A 150 1.31 -22.08 6.02
C ARG A 150 2.70 -22.39 5.48
N ARG A 151 2.77 -22.66 4.17
CA ARG A 151 4.01 -22.59 3.39
C ARG A 151 4.05 -21.31 2.57
N LEU A 152 5.17 -20.61 2.64
CA LEU A 152 5.41 -19.34 1.97
C LEU A 152 6.05 -19.58 0.60
N ALA A 153 5.76 -18.70 -0.35
CA ALA A 153 6.35 -18.71 -1.68
C ALA A 153 7.52 -17.72 -1.76
N GLU A 154 8.43 -17.94 -2.70
CA GLU A 154 9.51 -17.02 -3.02
C GLU A 154 8.96 -15.62 -3.32
N GLY A 155 9.64 -14.59 -2.84
CA GLY A 155 9.27 -13.19 -3.10
C GLY A 155 8.19 -12.64 -2.16
N MET A 156 7.58 -13.47 -1.30
CA MET A 156 6.79 -12.98 -0.18
C MET A 156 7.68 -12.22 0.80
N SER A 157 7.13 -11.20 1.46
CA SER A 157 7.86 -10.48 2.50
C SER A 157 7.10 -10.41 3.81
N LEU A 158 7.85 -10.44 4.90
CA LEU A 158 7.37 -10.53 6.27
C LEU A 158 7.92 -9.37 7.10
N ALA A 159 7.15 -8.94 8.10
CA ALA A 159 7.64 -7.98 9.10
C ALA A 159 8.30 -8.76 10.23
N ALA A 160 9.61 -8.61 10.35
CA ALA A 160 10.41 -9.28 11.37
C ALA A 160 10.31 -8.53 12.71
N GLY A 161 10.01 -9.27 13.78
CA GLY A 161 10.02 -8.75 15.15
C GLY A 161 11.35 -9.04 15.85
N ARG A 162 11.68 -10.32 16.04
CA ARG A 162 12.93 -10.74 16.70
C ARG A 162 13.44 -12.07 16.19
N THR A 163 14.68 -12.42 16.52
CA THR A 163 15.19 -13.80 16.32
C THR A 163 14.95 -14.63 17.57
N ARG A 164 14.59 -15.90 17.41
CA ARG A 164 14.53 -16.92 18.46
C ARG A 164 15.27 -18.18 18.05
N ASP A 165 15.88 -18.86 19.01
CA ASP A 165 16.46 -20.19 18.79
C ASP A 165 15.53 -21.26 19.38
N VAL A 166 15.16 -22.24 18.56
CA VAL A 166 14.27 -23.35 18.93
C VAL A 166 14.92 -24.64 18.44
N GLY A 167 15.20 -25.57 19.36
CA GLY A 167 15.81 -26.86 19.00
C GLY A 167 17.17 -26.77 18.30
N GLY A 168 17.94 -25.69 18.56
CA GLY A 168 19.26 -25.47 17.94
C GLY A 168 19.23 -24.80 16.56
N LEU A 169 18.05 -24.45 16.05
CA LEU A 169 17.87 -23.69 14.81
C LEU A 169 17.35 -22.28 15.12
N SER A 170 17.78 -21.29 14.33
CA SER A 170 17.31 -19.91 14.46
C SER A 170 16.09 -19.65 13.58
N TYR A 171 15.11 -18.99 14.17
CA TYR A 171 13.87 -18.55 13.54
C TYR A 171 13.74 -17.03 13.64
N VAL A 172 13.17 -16.41 12.62
CA VAL A 172 12.59 -15.07 12.73
C VAL A 172 11.18 -15.23 13.27
N GLU A 173 10.89 -14.61 14.40
CA GLU A 173 9.53 -14.37 14.86
C GLU A 173 9.01 -13.09 14.21
N THR A 174 7.93 -13.18 13.44
CA THR A 174 7.28 -12.02 12.81
C THR A 174 6.61 -11.13 13.86
N VAL A 175 6.21 -9.92 13.47
CA VAL A 175 5.45 -9.00 14.33
C VAL A 175 4.14 -9.63 14.81
N ASP A 176 3.52 -10.48 13.99
CA ASP A 176 2.32 -11.25 14.32
C ASP A 176 2.57 -12.50 15.18
N GLY A 177 3.84 -12.82 15.49
CA GLY A 177 4.23 -13.93 16.37
C GLY A 177 4.42 -15.28 15.65
N MET A 178 4.54 -15.27 14.32
CA MET A 178 4.80 -16.47 13.52
C MET A 178 6.29 -16.77 13.46
N LEU A 179 6.68 -18.05 13.48
CA LEU A 179 8.08 -18.49 13.45
C LEU A 179 8.44 -19.00 12.05
N VAL A 180 9.49 -18.43 11.45
CA VAL A 180 9.97 -18.80 10.10
C VAL A 180 11.48 -19.07 10.16
N PRO A 181 11.98 -20.19 9.57
CA PRO A 181 13.41 -20.50 9.57
C PRO A 181 14.27 -19.35 9.01
N LYS A 182 15.24 -18.89 9.78
CA LYS A 182 16.01 -17.66 9.48
C LYS A 182 16.95 -17.82 8.28
N ASP A 183 17.47 -19.01 8.06
CA ASP A 183 18.37 -19.37 6.95
C ASP A 183 17.69 -19.28 5.58
N ARG A 184 16.36 -19.35 5.54
CA ARG A 184 15.52 -19.26 4.33
C ARG A 184 15.09 -17.82 4.00
N LEU A 185 15.58 -16.83 4.74
CA LEU A 185 15.14 -15.44 4.69
C LEU A 185 16.27 -14.47 4.31
N GLY A 186 15.93 -13.38 3.64
CA GLY A 186 16.84 -12.28 3.31
C GLY A 186 16.37 -10.93 3.86
N TRP A 187 17.21 -10.24 4.63
CA TRP A 187 16.91 -8.91 5.15
C TRP A 187 16.82 -7.86 4.03
N MET A 188 15.78 -7.03 4.06
CA MET A 188 15.46 -6.06 3.00
C MET A 188 16.05 -4.66 3.23
N GLY A 189 16.69 -4.43 4.38
CA GLY A 189 17.31 -3.15 4.73
C GLY A 189 16.31 -2.06 5.11
N LYS A 190 16.74 -0.79 5.01
CA LYS A 190 15.98 0.39 5.49
C LYS A 190 14.93 0.92 4.48
N GLY A 191 14.73 0.24 3.36
CA GLY A 191 13.92 0.76 2.26
C GLY A 191 14.52 1.99 1.58
N SER A 192 13.75 2.59 0.67
CA SER A 192 14.18 3.76 -0.10
C SER A 192 14.48 4.97 0.79
N GLN A 193 15.54 5.68 0.45
CA GLN A 193 15.88 6.98 1.05
C GLN A 193 15.28 8.17 0.31
N TRP A 194 14.60 7.92 -0.82
CA TRP A 194 13.87 8.94 -1.58
C TRP A 194 12.91 9.70 -0.67
N GLY A 195 12.82 10.99 -0.94
CA GLY A 195 11.82 11.87 -0.36
C GLY A 195 11.42 12.90 -1.39
N GLY A 196 10.11 13.13 -1.48
CA GLY A 196 9.55 14.23 -2.22
C GLY A 196 9.93 15.58 -1.59
N VAL A 197 9.35 16.63 -2.16
CA VAL A 197 9.61 18.01 -1.73
C VAL A 197 8.34 18.63 -1.17
N ARG A 198 8.47 19.29 -0.02
CA ARG A 198 7.44 20.22 0.44
C ARG A 198 7.46 21.44 -0.45
N ILE A 199 6.28 21.93 -0.82
CA ILE A 199 6.13 23.12 -1.63
C ILE A 199 5.80 24.28 -0.69
N THR A 200 6.75 25.19 -0.56
CA THR A 200 6.61 26.48 0.11
C THR A 200 7.00 27.56 -0.90
N GLY A 201 6.67 28.84 -0.61
CA GLY A 201 6.99 29.95 -1.53
C GLY A 201 8.48 30.06 -1.91
N GLU A 202 9.38 29.47 -1.12
CA GLU A 202 10.83 29.42 -1.37
C GLU A 202 11.27 28.16 -2.14
N THR A 203 10.50 27.07 -2.08
CA THR A 203 10.86 25.79 -2.70
C THR A 203 10.10 25.48 -3.97
N ALA A 204 9.15 26.34 -4.37
CA ALA A 204 8.39 26.28 -5.62
C ALA A 204 9.23 26.83 -6.78
N PRO A 205 9.82 25.97 -7.64
CA PRO A 205 10.64 26.41 -8.76
C PRO A 205 9.71 26.83 -9.91
N GLY A 206 9.12 28.02 -9.85
CA GLY A 206 8.16 28.46 -10.87
C GLY A 206 6.91 27.55 -10.94
N PRO A 207 6.15 27.60 -12.05
CA PRO A 207 4.88 26.87 -12.18
C PRO A 207 5.03 25.34 -12.28
N ALA A 208 6.24 24.82 -12.60
CA ALA A 208 6.49 23.39 -12.78
C ALA A 208 7.98 23.03 -12.59
N PHE A 209 8.23 21.77 -12.24
CA PHE A 209 9.58 21.18 -12.24
C PHE A 209 9.52 19.71 -12.62
N GLY A 210 10.67 19.04 -12.73
CA GLY A 210 10.69 17.60 -12.87
C GLY A 210 11.89 16.96 -12.20
N TRP A 211 11.84 15.64 -12.04
CA TRP A 211 12.99 14.85 -11.61
C TRP A 211 13.51 14.02 -12.77
N ILE A 212 14.84 14.00 -12.90
CA ILE A 212 15.49 13.20 -13.92
C ILE A 212 15.35 11.70 -13.61
N ASN A 213 14.82 10.95 -14.55
CA ASN A 213 14.47 9.54 -14.37
C ASN A 213 15.59 8.56 -14.80
N LYS A 214 16.66 9.08 -15.40
CA LYS A 214 17.83 8.32 -15.86
C LYS A 214 19.13 9.07 -15.57
N ALA A 215 20.13 8.38 -15.02
CA ALA A 215 21.44 8.97 -14.78
C ALA A 215 22.14 9.36 -16.10
N LYS A 216 23.01 10.39 -16.04
CA LYS A 216 23.75 10.92 -17.20
C LYS A 216 22.79 11.37 -18.31
N THR A 217 21.73 12.06 -17.92
CA THR A 217 20.77 12.60 -18.89
C THR A 217 21.39 13.81 -19.58
N PRO A 218 21.56 13.80 -20.92
CA PRO A 218 22.13 14.93 -21.64
C PRO A 218 21.18 16.13 -21.64
N VAL A 219 21.76 17.31 -21.51
CA VAL A 219 21.11 18.61 -21.68
C VAL A 219 21.59 19.22 -22.98
N TYR A 220 20.67 19.71 -23.80
CA TYR A 220 20.96 20.20 -25.14
C TYR A 220 20.79 21.72 -25.21
N SER A 221 21.61 22.39 -26.05
CA SER A 221 21.46 23.81 -26.37
C SER A 221 20.37 24.10 -27.41
N ALA A 222 19.83 23.06 -28.04
CA ALA A 222 18.73 23.12 -28.99
C ALA A 222 17.84 21.88 -28.84
N ARG A 223 16.62 21.93 -29.36
CA ARG A 223 15.63 20.84 -29.33
C ARG A 223 15.93 19.75 -30.37
N SER A 224 17.18 19.30 -30.44
CA SER A 224 17.64 18.29 -31.39
C SER A 224 18.65 17.37 -30.71
N LYS A 225 18.55 16.07 -31.00
CA LYS A 225 19.48 15.05 -30.47
C LYS A 225 20.86 15.16 -31.15
N GLU A 226 20.91 15.78 -32.31
CA GLU A 226 22.10 16.16 -33.07
C GLU A 226 22.72 17.47 -32.56
N GLY A 227 21.98 18.22 -31.75
CA GLY A 227 22.49 19.39 -31.04
C GLY A 227 23.59 19.03 -30.05
N ALA A 228 24.47 19.99 -29.75
CA ALA A 228 25.53 19.78 -28.78
C ALA A 228 24.96 19.55 -27.38
N ALA A 229 25.31 18.42 -26.76
CA ALA A 229 25.07 18.21 -25.34
C ALA A 229 25.99 19.16 -24.54
N VAL A 230 25.39 20.07 -23.77
CA VAL A 230 26.09 21.13 -23.03
C VAL A 230 26.25 20.83 -21.53
N ALA A 231 25.53 19.84 -21.01
CA ALA A 231 25.65 19.36 -19.64
C ALA A 231 25.08 17.93 -19.50
N GLU A 232 25.29 17.31 -18.34
CA GLU A 232 24.63 16.07 -17.92
C GLU A 232 23.98 16.25 -16.55
N LEU A 233 22.79 15.65 -16.38
CA LEU A 233 22.05 15.65 -15.12
C LEU A 233 22.06 14.26 -14.47
N ALA A 234 22.13 14.24 -13.15
CA ALA A 234 22.12 13.02 -12.35
C ALA A 234 20.72 12.42 -12.21
N TYR A 235 20.65 11.12 -11.91
CA TYR A 235 19.36 10.49 -11.57
C TYR A 235 18.77 11.18 -10.34
N ARG A 236 17.47 11.50 -10.41
CA ARG A 236 16.68 12.22 -9.41
C ARG A 236 17.11 13.66 -9.15
N GLU A 237 17.98 14.21 -10.00
CA GLU A 237 18.23 15.63 -10.01
C GLU A 237 16.94 16.38 -10.34
N ARG A 238 16.66 17.45 -9.59
CA ARG A 238 15.46 18.27 -9.80
C ARG A 238 15.80 19.43 -10.72
N VAL A 239 15.00 19.60 -11.76
CA VAL A 239 15.16 20.68 -12.75
C VAL A 239 13.90 21.54 -12.82
N ALA A 240 14.07 22.85 -12.91
CA ALA A 240 12.97 23.77 -13.16
C ALA A 240 12.53 23.68 -14.63
N LEU A 241 11.21 23.63 -14.87
CA LEU A 241 10.63 23.62 -16.21
C LEU A 241 10.11 25.03 -16.49
N VAL A 242 10.67 25.70 -17.52
CA VAL A 242 10.47 27.16 -17.73
C VAL A 242 9.46 27.50 -18.84
N GLY A 243 8.48 26.63 -19.04
CA GLY A 243 7.44 26.77 -20.06
C GLY A 243 6.82 25.41 -20.38
N ASP A 244 5.98 25.37 -21.41
CA ASP A 244 5.36 24.15 -21.88
C ASP A 244 6.31 23.30 -22.75
N PRO A 245 6.14 21.98 -22.78
CA PRO A 245 6.97 21.12 -23.61
C PRO A 245 6.60 21.28 -25.09
N VAL A 246 7.61 21.23 -25.94
CA VAL A 246 7.47 21.40 -27.39
C VAL A 246 7.85 20.11 -28.09
N THR A 247 7.06 19.70 -29.09
CA THR A 247 7.40 18.55 -29.95
C THR A 247 8.10 19.05 -31.21
N GLU A 248 9.28 18.49 -31.49
CA GLU A 248 10.07 18.73 -32.71
C GLU A 248 10.70 17.40 -33.13
N ASP A 249 10.59 17.05 -34.42
CA ASP A 249 11.07 15.78 -34.99
C ASP A 249 10.67 14.53 -34.18
N ASP A 250 9.35 14.41 -33.90
CA ASP A 250 8.72 13.35 -33.08
C ASP A 250 9.28 13.20 -31.66
N THR A 251 10.12 14.12 -31.21
CA THR A 251 10.68 14.16 -29.86
C THR A 251 10.04 15.31 -29.08
N ARG A 252 9.53 15.00 -27.89
CA ARG A 252 9.01 16.00 -26.96
C ARG A 252 10.15 16.52 -26.08
N TRP A 253 10.28 17.83 -25.98
CA TRP A 253 11.35 18.52 -25.27
C TRP A 253 10.78 19.45 -24.21
N TRP A 254 11.35 19.40 -23.01
CA TRP A 254 11.07 20.39 -21.97
C TRP A 254 12.10 21.52 -22.01
N PRO A 255 11.65 22.79 -22.03
CA PRO A 255 12.55 23.92 -21.78
C PRO A 255 12.94 23.95 -20.30
N ILE A 256 14.22 24.11 -20.04
CA ILE A 256 14.79 24.37 -18.72
C ILE A 256 15.56 25.70 -18.73
N ALA A 257 16.01 26.16 -17.57
CA ALA A 257 16.72 27.43 -17.43
C ALA A 257 17.96 27.54 -18.35
N ASP A 258 18.29 28.78 -18.72
CA ASP A 258 19.40 29.16 -19.60
C ASP A 258 19.24 28.71 -21.06
N ASP A 259 18.02 28.75 -21.59
CA ASP A 259 17.69 28.37 -22.98
C ASP A 259 18.14 26.94 -23.36
N ARG A 260 18.03 26.02 -22.39
CA ARG A 260 18.43 24.62 -22.53
C ARG A 260 17.23 23.68 -22.58
N TRP A 261 17.47 22.48 -23.09
CA TRP A 261 16.44 21.50 -23.37
C TRP A 261 16.80 20.12 -22.85
N VAL A 262 15.80 19.39 -22.37
CA VAL A 262 15.92 17.99 -21.98
C VAL A 262 14.78 17.21 -22.63
N GLU A 263 15.10 16.03 -23.14
CA GLU A 263 14.11 15.11 -23.72
C GLU A 263 13.07 14.73 -22.65
N ALA A 264 11.78 14.87 -22.97
CA ALA A 264 10.70 14.70 -21.98
C ALA A 264 10.63 13.29 -21.41
N SER A 265 11.02 12.27 -22.18
CA SER A 265 11.09 10.88 -21.71
C SER A 265 12.11 10.66 -20.58
N ARG A 266 12.98 11.63 -20.30
CA ARG A 266 14.00 11.62 -19.24
C ARG A 266 13.56 12.30 -17.96
N ILE A 267 12.36 12.87 -17.94
CA ILE A 267 11.85 13.67 -16.83
C ILE A 267 10.55 13.03 -16.33
N ASN A 268 10.40 12.93 -15.02
CA ASN A 268 9.10 12.80 -14.38
C ASN A 268 8.60 14.21 -14.07
N ALA A 269 7.76 14.77 -14.95
CA ALA A 269 7.34 16.17 -14.88
C ALA A 269 6.23 16.38 -13.83
N VAL A 270 6.45 17.34 -12.95
CA VAL A 270 5.52 17.85 -11.95
C VAL A 270 4.97 19.18 -12.45
N VAL A 271 3.76 19.12 -12.98
CA VAL A 271 2.99 20.29 -13.40
C VAL A 271 1.86 20.50 -12.40
N PHE A 272 1.76 21.71 -11.85
CA PHE A 272 0.67 22.05 -10.95
C PHE A 272 -0.61 22.32 -11.74
N ILE A 273 -1.74 21.85 -11.22
CA ILE A 273 -3.04 21.98 -11.85
C ILE A 273 -4.02 22.65 -10.90
N GLU A 274 -4.97 23.38 -11.48
CA GLU A 274 -6.15 23.81 -10.75
C GLU A 274 -7.00 22.59 -10.36
N PRO A 275 -7.74 22.64 -9.24
CA PRO A 275 -8.60 21.54 -8.84
C PRO A 275 -9.63 21.25 -9.93
N PRO A 276 -9.64 20.02 -10.48
CA PRO A 276 -10.64 19.63 -11.46
C PRO A 276 -12.05 19.73 -10.90
N ALA A 277 -13.04 19.81 -11.79
CA ALA A 277 -14.44 19.72 -11.39
C ALA A 277 -14.68 18.46 -10.54
N ASP A 278 -15.52 18.59 -9.51
CA ASP A 278 -15.92 17.51 -8.61
C ASP A 278 -14.82 16.90 -7.73
N VAL A 279 -13.58 17.42 -7.76
CA VAL A 279 -12.52 17.00 -6.84
C VAL A 279 -12.69 17.66 -5.47
N ILE A 280 -13.10 18.93 -5.47
CA ILE A 280 -13.47 19.67 -4.26
C ILE A 280 -14.83 20.34 -4.45
N HIS A 281 -15.84 19.87 -3.74
CA HIS A 281 -17.17 20.47 -3.75
C HIS A 281 -17.26 21.71 -2.84
N PRO A 282 -18.15 22.69 -3.13
CA PRO A 282 -18.29 23.91 -2.32
C PRO A 282 -18.52 23.63 -0.82
N GLY A 283 -19.29 22.58 -0.49
CA GLY A 283 -19.53 22.16 0.89
C GLY A 283 -18.27 21.65 1.61
N GLN A 284 -17.33 21.03 0.89
CA GLN A 284 -16.05 20.59 1.46
C GLN A 284 -15.15 21.79 1.79
N ARG A 285 -15.02 22.75 0.86
CA ARG A 285 -14.26 23.99 1.10
C ARG A 285 -14.81 24.78 2.29
N ALA A 286 -16.13 24.93 2.38
CA ALA A 286 -16.77 25.65 3.48
C ALA A 286 -16.51 25.04 4.87
N ARG A 287 -16.22 23.74 4.93
CA ARG A 287 -15.89 23.00 6.16
C ARG A 287 -14.38 22.86 6.42
N GLY A 288 -13.54 23.41 5.54
CA GLY A 288 -12.08 23.26 5.64
C GLY A 288 -11.54 21.89 5.20
N ASN A 289 -12.33 21.12 4.44
CA ASN A 289 -11.96 19.83 3.86
C ASN A 289 -11.50 20.02 2.40
N ASP A 290 -10.60 20.96 2.17
CA ASP A 290 -10.13 21.38 0.84
C ASP A 290 -8.85 20.64 0.39
N GLN A 291 -8.54 19.50 1.03
CA GLN A 291 -7.41 18.66 0.67
C GLN A 291 -7.78 17.73 -0.49
N TRP A 292 -6.87 17.58 -1.44
CA TRP A 292 -6.98 16.61 -2.54
C TRP A 292 -5.60 16.22 -3.06
N ILE A 293 -5.54 15.15 -3.84
CA ILE A 293 -4.30 14.55 -4.33
C ILE A 293 -4.43 14.34 -5.84
N ASP A 294 -3.50 14.88 -6.63
CA ASP A 294 -3.32 14.54 -8.05
C ASP A 294 -2.31 13.40 -8.17
N VAL A 295 -2.67 12.36 -8.93
CA VAL A 295 -1.77 11.29 -9.35
C VAL A 295 -1.73 11.25 -10.86
N ASN A 296 -0.57 11.56 -11.43
CA ASN A 296 -0.34 11.49 -12.86
C ASN A 296 0.38 10.18 -13.24
N LEU A 297 -0.34 9.29 -13.91
CA LEU A 297 0.15 7.97 -14.35
C LEU A 297 1.09 8.05 -15.55
N GLY A 298 1.06 9.13 -16.33
CA GLY A 298 1.98 9.34 -17.46
C GLY A 298 3.37 9.73 -16.95
N GLU A 299 3.41 10.70 -16.05
CA GLU A 299 4.65 11.23 -15.48
C GLU A 299 5.12 10.48 -14.22
N GLN A 300 4.31 9.57 -13.67
CA GLN A 300 4.60 8.84 -12.43
C GLN A 300 4.94 9.77 -11.25
N VAL A 301 4.11 10.80 -11.05
CA VAL A 301 4.23 11.75 -9.94
C VAL A 301 2.91 11.89 -9.19
N MET A 302 3.00 12.37 -7.95
CA MET A 302 1.86 12.75 -7.12
C MET A 302 2.09 14.16 -6.58
N VAL A 303 1.03 14.97 -6.58
CA VAL A 303 1.00 16.29 -5.94
C VAL A 303 -0.17 16.35 -4.97
N ALA A 304 0.10 16.78 -3.74
CA ALA A 304 -0.92 17.03 -2.73
C ALA A 304 -1.22 18.52 -2.67
N TYR A 305 -2.50 18.87 -2.54
CA TYR A 305 -2.99 20.25 -2.60
C TYR A 305 -3.89 20.59 -1.40
N ARG A 306 -3.91 21.88 -1.04
CA ARG A 306 -4.92 22.50 -0.19
C ARG A 306 -5.60 23.63 -0.95
N GLY A 307 -6.88 23.46 -1.28
CA GLY A 307 -7.57 24.31 -2.23
C GLY A 307 -6.81 24.27 -3.56
N ASP A 308 -6.27 25.42 -3.95
CA ASP A 308 -5.54 25.57 -5.22
C ASP A 308 -4.02 25.54 -5.01
N ALA A 309 -3.55 25.48 -3.75
CA ALA A 309 -2.13 25.55 -3.41
C ALA A 309 -1.50 24.15 -3.33
N PRO A 310 -0.48 23.83 -4.15
CA PRO A 310 0.31 22.61 -3.96
C PRO A 310 1.11 22.72 -2.67
N VAL A 311 1.15 21.65 -1.89
CA VAL A 311 1.85 21.60 -0.58
C VAL A 311 2.96 20.55 -0.54
N PHE A 312 2.91 19.55 -1.43
CA PHE A 312 3.90 18.49 -1.51
C PHE A 312 3.86 17.82 -2.88
N ALA A 313 5.02 17.38 -3.35
CA ALA A 313 5.13 16.60 -4.57
C ALA A 313 6.17 15.49 -4.40
N THR A 314 5.92 14.34 -5.02
CA THR A 314 6.88 13.23 -5.08
C THR A 314 6.69 12.38 -6.34
N MET A 315 7.67 11.53 -6.63
CA MET A 315 7.52 10.47 -7.61
C MET A 315 6.79 9.26 -7.01
N VAL A 316 6.02 8.55 -7.85
CA VAL A 316 5.27 7.35 -7.46
C VAL A 316 5.61 6.17 -8.38
N SER A 317 5.11 4.98 -8.03
CA SER A 317 5.10 3.82 -8.93
C SER A 317 3.71 3.21 -8.99
N SER A 318 3.02 3.40 -10.12
CA SER A 318 1.67 2.88 -10.35
C SER A 318 1.68 1.50 -11.02
N GLY A 319 0.50 1.00 -11.37
CA GLY A 319 0.30 -0.32 -11.97
C GLY A 319 1.02 -0.52 -13.32
N ARG A 320 1.81 -1.60 -13.45
CA ARG A 320 2.50 -1.95 -14.72
C ARG A 320 1.72 -2.96 -15.58
N GLY A 321 1.23 -4.04 -14.96
CA GLY A 321 0.43 -5.08 -15.64
C GLY A 321 -1.06 -5.01 -15.31
N SER A 322 -1.39 -4.44 -14.16
CA SER A 322 -2.75 -4.11 -13.74
C SER A 322 -2.81 -2.59 -13.57
N PRO A 323 -3.21 -1.83 -14.61
CA PRO A 323 -3.20 -0.38 -14.55
C PRO A 323 -3.98 0.16 -13.36
N THR A 324 -3.44 1.21 -12.74
CA THR A 324 -4.18 1.97 -11.73
C THR A 324 -5.36 2.67 -12.42
N PRO A 325 -6.59 2.54 -11.91
CA PRO A 325 -7.75 3.10 -12.59
C PRO A 325 -7.76 4.63 -12.53
N ARG A 326 -8.08 5.28 -13.64
CA ARG A 326 -8.33 6.73 -13.74
C ARG A 326 -9.69 7.09 -13.14
N GLY A 327 -9.81 8.31 -12.63
CA GLY A 327 -11.04 8.83 -12.03
C GLY A 327 -10.82 9.64 -10.76
N ASN A 328 -11.92 10.16 -10.20
CA ASN A 328 -11.95 10.82 -8.91
C ASN A 328 -12.39 9.83 -7.84
N TYR A 329 -11.54 9.59 -6.86
CA TYR A 329 -11.75 8.55 -5.86
C TYR A 329 -11.54 9.07 -4.44
N PRO A 330 -12.62 9.33 -3.70
CA PRO A 330 -12.55 9.60 -2.26
C PRO A 330 -11.89 8.44 -1.50
N ILE A 331 -10.98 8.76 -0.58
CA ILE A 331 -10.35 7.77 0.29
C ILE A 331 -11.44 7.12 1.17
N TRP A 332 -11.67 5.82 0.97
CA TRP A 332 -12.71 5.07 1.68
C TRP A 332 -12.19 4.31 2.89
N ALA A 333 -10.86 4.18 3.04
CA ALA A 333 -10.25 3.68 4.26
C ALA A 333 -8.83 4.21 4.45
N LYS A 334 -8.49 4.42 5.72
CA LYS A 334 -7.15 4.79 6.18
C LYS A 334 -6.69 3.73 7.16
N VAL A 335 -5.56 3.08 6.90
CA VAL A 335 -5.04 1.99 7.73
C VAL A 335 -3.54 2.16 7.90
N ALA A 336 -3.08 2.17 9.15
CA ALA A 336 -1.68 2.42 9.46
C ALA A 336 -0.77 1.33 8.90
N SER A 337 -1.18 0.06 9.00
CA SER A 337 -0.48 -1.08 8.41
C SER A 337 -1.48 -2.15 8.02
N MET A 338 -1.29 -2.79 6.86
CA MET A 338 -2.04 -3.98 6.46
C MET A 338 -1.15 -4.99 5.75
N THR A 339 -1.46 -6.28 5.89
CA THR A 339 -0.89 -7.30 5.03
C THR A 339 -1.63 -7.31 3.71
N MET A 340 -0.93 -7.05 2.61
CA MET A 340 -1.49 -7.11 1.25
C MET A 340 -1.11 -8.44 0.62
N GLY A 341 -2.09 -9.14 0.05
CA GLY A 341 -1.86 -10.40 -0.64
C GLY A 341 -2.70 -10.52 -1.90
N ASN A 342 -2.49 -11.63 -2.61
CA ASN A 342 -3.37 -12.00 -3.72
C ASN A 342 -4.81 -12.20 -3.21
N GLN A 343 -5.78 -11.89 -4.06
CA GLN A 343 -7.19 -12.13 -3.74
C GLN A 343 -7.53 -13.61 -3.85
N ASP A 344 -8.63 -14.02 -3.23
CA ASP A 344 -9.05 -15.43 -3.20
C ASP A 344 -9.29 -16.00 -4.61
N TYR A 345 -9.60 -15.15 -5.59
CA TYR A 345 -9.80 -15.53 -6.99
C TYR A 345 -8.52 -15.48 -7.86
N GLU A 346 -7.38 -15.09 -7.28
CA GLU A 346 -6.09 -15.02 -7.96
C GLU A 346 -5.23 -16.25 -7.64
N ASP A 347 -4.58 -16.80 -8.68
CA ASP A 347 -3.88 -18.08 -8.57
C ASP A 347 -2.39 -17.94 -8.23
N LYS A 348 -1.82 -16.73 -8.39
CA LYS A 348 -0.41 -16.46 -8.08
C LYS A 348 -0.28 -16.01 -6.62
N PRO A 349 0.34 -16.82 -5.75
CA PRO A 349 0.47 -16.45 -4.35
C PRO A 349 1.38 -15.24 -4.20
N TYR A 350 0.87 -14.19 -3.56
CA TYR A 350 1.60 -12.98 -3.24
C TYR A 350 1.22 -12.55 -1.84
N MET A 351 2.21 -12.12 -1.06
CA MET A 351 1.98 -11.59 0.28
C MET A 351 3.10 -10.64 0.67
N VAL A 352 2.71 -9.48 1.18
CA VAL A 352 3.58 -8.44 1.71
C VAL A 352 2.97 -8.02 3.04
N GLU A 353 3.62 -8.46 4.11
CA GLU A 353 3.15 -8.24 5.48
C GLU A 353 3.40 -6.79 5.92
N HIS A 354 2.47 -6.23 6.69
CA HIS A 354 2.59 -4.89 7.28
C HIS A 354 3.04 -3.79 6.30
N VAL A 355 2.39 -3.68 5.14
CA VAL A 355 2.48 -2.52 4.23
C VAL A 355 2.05 -1.27 5.01
N PRO A 356 2.94 -0.26 5.17
CA PRO A 356 2.65 0.87 6.03
C PRO A 356 1.98 2.03 5.30
N TRP A 357 1.25 2.83 6.08
CA TRP A 357 0.62 4.11 5.71
C TRP A 357 -0.30 4.02 4.51
N VAL A 358 -1.37 3.24 4.65
CA VAL A 358 -2.26 2.88 3.54
C VAL A 358 -3.50 3.77 3.49
N LEU A 359 -3.75 4.35 2.33
CA LEU A 359 -4.96 5.12 2.01
C LEU A 359 -5.65 4.45 0.81
N LEU A 360 -6.70 3.69 1.07
CA LEU A 360 -7.50 3.02 0.05
C LEU A 360 -8.47 4.01 -0.58
N PHE A 361 -8.49 4.10 -1.90
CA PHE A 361 -9.31 5.07 -2.64
C PHE A 361 -10.26 4.43 -3.65
N GLN A 362 -9.93 3.28 -4.22
CA GLN A 362 -10.81 2.61 -5.19
C GLN A 362 -10.69 1.09 -5.02
N GLY A 363 -11.75 0.41 -4.60
CA GLY A 363 -11.69 -1.06 -4.44
C GLY A 363 -10.46 -1.46 -3.63
N HIS A 364 -9.58 -2.30 -4.18
CA HIS A 364 -8.31 -2.70 -3.55
C HIS A 364 -7.11 -1.77 -3.84
N ASN A 365 -7.28 -0.71 -4.63
CA ASN A 365 -6.23 0.25 -4.96
C ASN A 365 -6.02 1.26 -3.82
N ALA A 366 -4.75 1.45 -3.45
CA ALA A 366 -4.34 2.35 -2.38
C ALA A 366 -3.09 3.16 -2.72
N LEU A 367 -2.93 4.30 -2.06
CA LEU A 367 -1.64 4.95 -1.84
C LEU A 367 -0.99 4.31 -0.62
N HIS A 368 0.25 3.84 -0.72
CA HIS A 368 0.94 3.26 0.45
C HIS A 368 2.48 3.27 0.34
N GLY A 369 3.15 3.03 1.47
CA GLY A 369 4.60 2.88 1.51
C GLY A 369 5.04 1.56 0.89
N ALA A 370 5.96 1.62 -0.07
CA ALA A 370 6.59 0.44 -0.66
C ALA A 370 8.03 0.30 -0.14
N TYR A 371 8.23 -0.63 0.80
CA TYR A 371 9.55 -0.88 1.39
C TYR A 371 10.45 -1.78 0.52
N TRP A 372 9.88 -2.47 -0.47
CA TRP A 372 10.54 -3.51 -1.26
C TRP A 372 11.27 -3.02 -2.51
N HIS A 373 11.15 -1.74 -2.89
CA HIS A 373 11.84 -1.20 -4.05
C HIS A 373 12.16 0.29 -3.95
N ASP A 374 13.11 0.75 -4.77
CA ASP A 374 13.46 2.17 -4.92
C ASP A 374 13.36 2.64 -6.38
N ARG A 375 12.24 2.33 -7.05
CA ARG A 375 12.01 2.62 -8.47
C ARG A 375 10.90 3.65 -8.71
N PHE A 376 10.71 4.57 -7.77
CA PHE A 376 9.78 5.69 -7.89
C PHE A 376 10.10 6.53 -9.13
N GLY A 377 9.05 6.93 -9.86
CA GLY A 377 9.10 7.53 -11.19
C GLY A 377 8.86 6.53 -12.33
N GLN A 378 8.60 5.26 -12.01
CA GLN A 378 8.37 4.18 -12.97
C GLN A 378 7.25 3.25 -12.50
N ARG A 379 6.44 2.73 -13.44
CA ARG A 379 5.37 1.75 -13.13
C ARG A 379 5.97 0.44 -12.58
N ARG A 380 5.47 -0.02 -11.44
CA ARG A 380 5.96 -1.24 -10.74
C ARG A 380 4.90 -2.07 -10.04
N SER A 381 3.77 -1.49 -9.64
CA SER A 381 2.80 -2.16 -8.77
C SER A 381 1.81 -3.03 -9.57
N HIS A 382 0.91 -3.70 -8.85
CA HIS A 382 -0.27 -4.40 -9.37
C HIS A 382 -1.55 -3.53 -9.30
N GLY A 383 -1.40 -2.21 -9.31
CA GLY A 383 -2.52 -1.26 -9.38
C GLY A 383 -2.49 -0.21 -8.27
N CYS A 384 -1.92 -0.50 -7.11
CA CYS A 384 -1.70 0.52 -6.08
C CYS A 384 -0.74 1.62 -6.56
N VAL A 385 -0.74 2.76 -5.89
CA VAL A 385 0.21 3.84 -6.12
C VAL A 385 1.25 3.78 -5.02
N ASN A 386 2.41 3.20 -5.35
CA ASN A 386 3.50 3.02 -4.40
C ASN A 386 4.22 4.35 -4.17
N LEU A 387 4.45 4.68 -2.90
CA LEU A 387 5.20 5.83 -2.43
C LEU A 387 6.46 5.38 -1.68
N ALA A 388 7.49 6.21 -1.68
CA ALA A 388 8.62 5.99 -0.79
C ALA A 388 8.14 6.05 0.67
N PRO A 389 8.70 5.23 1.59
CA PRO A 389 8.25 5.19 2.98
C PRO A 389 8.10 6.56 3.66
N LYS A 390 9.08 7.46 3.46
CA LYS A 390 9.04 8.83 3.99
C LYS A 390 7.85 9.63 3.48
N ASP A 391 7.54 9.49 2.19
CA ASP A 391 6.47 10.23 1.52
C ASP A 391 5.09 9.65 1.84
N ALA A 392 4.98 8.32 1.91
CA ALA A 392 3.79 7.61 2.33
C ALA A 392 3.37 8.00 3.75
N ARG A 393 4.35 8.06 4.67
CA ARG A 393 4.13 8.55 6.03
C ARG A 393 3.62 9.98 6.02
N TRP A 394 4.29 10.87 5.28
CA TRP A 394 3.91 12.28 5.23
C TRP A 394 2.48 12.45 4.71
N ILE A 395 2.11 11.81 3.60
CA ILE A 395 0.76 11.95 3.02
C ILE A 395 -0.29 11.35 3.95
N PHE A 396 0.00 10.20 4.56
CA PHE A 396 -0.92 9.55 5.50
C PHE A 396 -1.18 10.42 6.73
N GLU A 397 -0.15 11.08 7.28
CA GLU A 397 -0.31 12.00 8.40
C GLU A 397 -1.01 13.30 8.00
N TRP A 398 -0.81 13.76 6.76
CA TRP A 398 -1.40 15.01 6.26
C TRP A 398 -2.88 14.88 5.86
N VAL A 399 -3.29 13.74 5.28
CA VAL A 399 -4.68 13.50 4.85
C VAL A 399 -5.63 13.53 6.04
N SER A 400 -6.66 14.36 5.94
CA SER A 400 -7.74 14.39 6.93
C SER A 400 -8.73 13.24 6.73
N PRO A 401 -9.31 12.70 7.82
CA PRO A 401 -8.99 13.02 9.20
C PRO A 401 -7.64 12.48 9.65
N THR A 402 -6.97 13.22 10.54
CA THR A 402 -5.88 12.64 11.34
C THR A 402 -6.47 11.57 12.25
N LEU A 403 -5.77 10.43 12.37
CA LEU A 403 -6.22 9.37 13.26
C LEU A 403 -6.16 9.86 14.71
N PRO A 404 -7.19 9.59 15.53
CA PRO A 404 -7.12 9.85 16.96
C PRO A 404 -5.99 9.05 17.63
N GLU A 405 -5.58 9.48 18.82
CA GLU A 405 -4.53 8.80 19.58
C GLU A 405 -4.86 7.31 19.79
N GLY A 406 -3.88 6.45 19.53
CA GLY A 406 -4.04 5.01 19.58
C GLY A 406 -4.82 4.38 18.44
N TRP A 407 -5.45 5.13 17.52
CA TRP A 407 -6.15 4.51 16.40
C TRP A 407 -5.15 4.09 15.31
N THR A 408 -5.32 2.86 14.81
CA THR A 408 -4.50 2.29 13.72
C THR A 408 -5.25 2.20 12.40
N GLY A 409 -6.50 2.65 12.34
CA GLY A 409 -7.25 2.79 11.10
C GLY A 409 -8.55 3.57 11.27
N TYR A 410 -9.17 3.94 10.16
CA TYR A 410 -10.44 4.68 10.10
C TYR A 410 -11.19 4.37 8.79
N LEU A 411 -12.50 4.21 8.90
CA LEU A 411 -13.45 4.00 7.81
C LEU A 411 -14.45 5.17 7.81
N PRO A 412 -14.30 6.15 6.90
CA PRO A 412 -15.25 7.23 6.71
C PRO A 412 -16.68 6.73 6.51
N GLY A 413 -17.64 7.53 6.93
CA GLY A 413 -19.06 7.20 6.80
C GLY A 413 -19.77 7.86 5.66
N ASP A 414 -19.15 8.94 5.23
CA ASP A 414 -19.60 9.84 4.22
C ASP A 414 -18.36 10.15 3.41
N LEU A 415 -18.29 9.57 2.21
CA LEU A 415 -17.15 9.72 1.32
C LEU A 415 -17.06 11.15 0.76
N ASP A 416 -18.13 11.93 0.80
CA ASP A 416 -18.12 13.34 0.39
C ASP A 416 -17.25 14.20 1.32
N ARG A 417 -16.77 13.63 2.43
CA ARG A 417 -15.89 14.30 3.39
C ARG A 417 -14.47 13.75 3.36
N SER A 418 -14.23 12.71 2.57
CA SER A 418 -12.90 12.16 2.37
C SER A 418 -12.12 13.00 1.37
N VAL A 419 -10.80 13.01 1.56
CA VAL A 419 -9.88 13.54 0.56
C VAL A 419 -9.99 12.73 -0.73
N THR A 420 -10.16 13.42 -1.85
CA THR A 420 -10.26 12.81 -3.19
C THR A 420 -8.86 12.62 -3.80
N VAL A 421 -8.61 11.41 -4.31
CA VAL A 421 -7.49 11.10 -5.19
C VAL A 421 -7.97 11.24 -6.63
N HIS A 422 -7.51 12.28 -7.31
CA HIS A 422 -7.69 12.49 -8.75
C HIS A 422 -6.61 11.74 -9.51
N VAL A 423 -6.99 10.72 -10.28
CA VAL A 423 -6.06 9.89 -11.05
C VAL A 423 -6.25 10.16 -12.54
N ARG A 424 -5.19 10.61 -13.21
CA ARG A 424 -5.14 10.93 -14.65
C ARG A 424 -3.90 10.35 -15.32
N ASP A 425 -3.88 10.25 -16.64
CA ASP A 425 -2.72 9.82 -17.41
C ASP A 425 -2.35 10.85 -18.49
N SER A 426 -1.35 11.68 -18.23
CA SER A 426 -0.92 12.72 -19.19
C SER A 426 -0.10 12.20 -20.37
N SER A 427 0.12 10.89 -20.47
CA SER A 427 0.69 10.27 -21.68
C SER A 427 -0.35 10.09 -22.78
N LEU A 428 -1.63 10.21 -22.43
CA LEU A 428 -2.76 10.09 -23.34
C LEU A 428 -3.21 11.47 -23.85
N PRO A 429 -3.94 11.51 -24.99
CA PRO A 429 -4.59 12.74 -25.47
C PRO A 429 -5.49 13.36 -24.40
N GLU A 430 -5.65 14.68 -24.41
CA GLU A 430 -6.37 15.43 -23.36
C GLU A 430 -7.79 14.92 -23.10
N ASN A 431 -8.53 14.58 -24.16
CA ASN A 431 -9.90 14.03 -24.08
C ASN A 431 -9.97 12.61 -23.49
N GLU A 432 -8.83 11.93 -23.35
CA GLU A 432 -8.71 10.61 -22.76
C GLU A 432 -7.89 10.63 -21.47
N ALA A 433 -7.11 11.68 -21.20
CA ALA A 433 -6.22 11.76 -20.04
C ALA A 433 -6.96 11.56 -18.71
N PHE A 434 -8.26 11.86 -18.67
CA PHE A 434 -9.13 11.60 -17.54
C PHE A 434 -10.47 10.99 -17.96
N ILE A 435 -10.80 9.85 -17.38
CA ILE A 435 -12.13 9.22 -17.42
C ILE A 435 -12.39 8.54 -16.07
N GLN A 436 -13.66 8.46 -15.65
CA GLN A 436 -14.04 7.69 -14.47
C GLN A 436 -14.17 6.21 -14.85
N GLU A 437 -13.12 5.40 -14.61
CA GLU A 437 -13.08 4.01 -15.08
C GLU A 437 -13.83 3.03 -14.18
N ARG A 438 -13.94 3.33 -12.88
CA ARG A 438 -14.51 2.44 -11.87
C ARG A 438 -15.45 3.20 -10.93
N PRO A 439 -16.40 2.51 -10.28
CA PRO A 439 -17.21 3.12 -9.24
C PRO A 439 -16.37 3.57 -8.04
N VAL A 440 -16.89 4.56 -7.33
CA VAL A 440 -16.32 5.08 -6.08
C VAL A 440 -16.61 4.13 -4.93
N GLY A 441 -15.62 3.94 -4.05
CA GLY A 441 -15.81 3.29 -2.75
C GLY A 441 -15.09 1.94 -2.60
N PRO A 442 -15.46 1.18 -1.54
CA PRO A 442 -14.87 -0.11 -1.25
C PRO A 442 -15.24 -1.16 -2.32
N PRO A 443 -14.55 -2.32 -2.33
CA PRO A 443 -14.93 -3.44 -3.18
C PRO A 443 -16.39 -3.86 -2.96
N ASP A 444 -17.10 -4.17 -4.04
CA ASP A 444 -18.43 -4.76 -3.99
C ASP A 444 -18.33 -6.20 -3.48
N ARG A 445 -18.91 -6.48 -2.31
CA ARG A 445 -18.79 -7.78 -1.65
C ARG A 445 -19.44 -8.92 -2.43
N GLU A 446 -20.56 -8.67 -3.12
CA GLU A 446 -21.25 -9.70 -3.89
C GLU A 446 -20.47 -10.00 -5.17
N GLU A 447 -19.89 -8.97 -5.80
CA GLU A 447 -19.00 -9.15 -6.94
C GLU A 447 -17.75 -9.96 -6.56
N GLU A 448 -17.12 -9.64 -5.44
CA GLU A 448 -15.93 -10.35 -4.95
C GLU A 448 -16.22 -11.79 -4.60
N LYS A 449 -17.36 -12.06 -3.95
CA LYS A 449 -17.83 -13.41 -3.66
C LYS A 449 -18.05 -14.21 -4.94
N ARG A 450 -18.71 -13.63 -5.94
CA ARG A 450 -18.93 -14.28 -7.24
C ARG A 450 -17.60 -14.63 -7.93
N LYS A 451 -16.62 -13.70 -7.94
CA LYS A 451 -15.28 -13.98 -8.50
C LYS A 451 -14.58 -15.13 -7.78
N ALA A 452 -14.69 -15.18 -6.46
CA ALA A 452 -14.11 -16.25 -5.65
C ALA A 452 -14.73 -17.61 -5.97
N GLU A 453 -16.06 -17.68 -6.07
CA GLU A 453 -16.79 -18.89 -6.48
C GLU A 453 -16.39 -19.34 -7.90
N GLU A 454 -16.36 -18.42 -8.87
CA GLU A 454 -15.91 -18.70 -10.25
C GLU A 454 -14.47 -19.22 -10.31
N ALA A 455 -13.57 -18.68 -9.47
CA ALA A 455 -12.19 -19.14 -9.38
C ALA A 455 -12.06 -20.50 -8.71
N GLU A 456 -12.87 -20.79 -7.67
CA GLU A 456 -12.94 -22.11 -7.06
C GLU A 456 -13.41 -23.16 -8.06
N GLU A 457 -14.45 -22.88 -8.84
CA GLU A 457 -14.91 -23.76 -9.91
C GLU A 457 -13.82 -24.00 -10.96
N ARG A 458 -13.11 -22.95 -11.38
CA ARG A 458 -11.98 -23.05 -12.32
C ARG A 458 -10.89 -23.96 -11.77
N ARG A 459 -10.52 -23.80 -10.49
CA ARG A 459 -9.51 -24.63 -9.82
C ARG A 459 -9.97 -26.07 -9.65
N ALA A 460 -11.24 -26.31 -9.31
CA ALA A 460 -11.81 -27.65 -9.20
C ALA A 460 -11.76 -28.38 -10.55
N LYS A 461 -12.10 -27.70 -11.65
CA LYS A 461 -11.99 -28.23 -13.02
C LYS A 461 -10.53 -28.55 -13.39
N ALA A 462 -9.59 -27.66 -13.06
CA ALA A 462 -8.17 -27.89 -13.31
C ALA A 462 -7.63 -29.11 -12.54
N ARG A 463 -7.98 -29.25 -11.25
CA ARG A 463 -7.60 -30.41 -10.43
C ARG A 463 -8.17 -31.71 -11.00
N ALA A 464 -9.47 -31.72 -11.34
CA ALA A 464 -10.09 -32.90 -11.95
C ALA A 464 -9.43 -33.30 -13.28
N ALA A 465 -9.00 -32.33 -14.09
CA ALA A 465 -8.25 -32.60 -15.31
C ALA A 465 -6.86 -33.20 -15.01
N THR A 466 -6.12 -32.65 -14.03
CA THR A 466 -4.82 -33.20 -13.61
C THR A 466 -4.95 -34.61 -13.04
N ASP A 467 -5.98 -34.87 -12.24
CA ASP A 467 -6.24 -36.20 -11.68
C ASP A 467 -6.60 -37.21 -12.77
N ALA A 468 -7.36 -36.79 -13.79
CA ALA A 468 -7.68 -37.61 -14.95
C ALA A 468 -6.42 -37.92 -15.78
N ASP A 469 -5.57 -36.93 -16.04
CA ASP A 469 -4.30 -37.12 -16.75
C ASP A 469 -3.34 -38.05 -15.98
N ALA A 470 -3.26 -37.90 -14.65
CA ALA A 470 -2.48 -38.79 -13.79
C ALA A 470 -3.04 -40.23 -13.78
N ALA A 471 -4.36 -40.40 -13.78
CA ALA A 471 -5.00 -41.70 -13.88
C ALA A 471 -4.74 -42.38 -15.24
N VAL A 472 -4.76 -41.61 -16.34
CA VAL A 472 -4.42 -42.13 -17.68
C VAL A 472 -2.95 -42.52 -17.76
N ALA A 473 -2.04 -41.72 -17.21
CA ALA A 473 -0.61 -42.04 -17.16
C ALA A 473 -0.33 -43.30 -16.31
N ALA A 474 -1.07 -43.52 -15.22
CA ALA A 474 -0.95 -44.72 -14.40
C ALA A 474 -1.50 -46.00 -15.07
N HIS A 475 -2.29 -45.87 -16.14
CA HIS A 475 -2.87 -47.00 -16.90
C HIS A 475 -2.24 -47.17 -18.29
N ALA A 476 -1.16 -46.45 -18.61
CA ALA A 476 -0.38 -46.70 -19.81
C ALA A 476 0.39 -48.04 -19.64
N PRO A 477 0.27 -49.01 -20.57
CA PRO A 477 1.00 -50.28 -20.46
C PRO A 477 2.50 -50.06 -20.65
N ASP A 478 3.32 -50.66 -19.78
CA ASP A 478 4.78 -50.72 -19.91
C ASP A 478 5.15 -51.37 -21.24
N ALA A 479 5.69 -50.57 -22.17
CA ALA A 479 6.26 -51.07 -23.41
C ALA A 479 7.77 -51.31 -23.22
N ASP A 480 8.12 -52.33 -22.44
CA ASP A 480 9.41 -53.00 -22.57
C ASP A 480 9.33 -54.00 -23.73
N ALA A 481 9.89 -53.63 -24.87
CA ALA A 481 10.15 -54.55 -25.99
C ALA A 481 11.65 -54.62 -26.26
N GLU A 482 12.22 -55.73 -25.79
CA GLU A 482 13.45 -56.42 -26.17
C GLU A 482 14.33 -55.80 -27.27
N ILE A 483 15.59 -55.46 -26.92
CA ILE A 483 16.72 -55.54 -27.85
C ILE A 483 17.83 -56.38 -27.19
N GLN A 484 18.07 -57.57 -27.74
CA GLN A 484 19.16 -58.48 -27.37
C GLN A 484 20.55 -57.95 -27.81
N PRO A 485 21.65 -58.37 -27.16
CA PRO A 485 22.94 -57.70 -27.25
C PRO A 485 23.82 -58.24 -28.38
N ALA A 486 24.62 -57.38 -29.01
CA ALA A 486 25.72 -57.75 -29.90
C ALA A 486 27.07 -57.30 -29.31
N SER A 487 28.07 -58.15 -29.54
CA SER A 487 29.36 -58.27 -28.85
C SER A 487 30.45 -57.23 -29.22
N ALA A 488 31.50 -57.20 -28.40
CA ALA A 488 32.64 -56.28 -28.36
C ALA A 488 33.76 -56.46 -29.42
N LEU A 489 34.69 -55.47 -29.42
CA LEU A 489 36.05 -55.33 -30.03
C LEU A 489 36.08 -54.67 -31.43
N ASP A 490 36.99 -53.75 -31.83
CA ASP A 490 38.30 -53.24 -31.35
C ASP A 490 38.61 -51.87 -32.08
N PRO A 491 39.78 -51.16 -31.97
CA PRO A 491 39.84 -49.70 -31.97
C PRO A 491 40.60 -49.12 -33.20
N GLY A 492 40.57 -47.79 -33.35
CA GLY A 492 41.64 -47.04 -34.01
C GLY A 492 41.36 -46.49 -35.42
N ALA A 493 41.41 -45.15 -35.52
CA ALA A 493 41.91 -44.29 -36.62
C ALA A 493 41.09 -42.98 -36.60
N MET A 494 41.59 -41.90 -35.99
CA MET A 494 42.45 -40.85 -36.60
C MET A 494 41.73 -39.98 -37.65
N ILE A 495 41.85 -38.66 -37.41
CA ILE A 495 41.80 -37.48 -38.31
C ILE A 495 40.50 -36.62 -38.32
N ASP A 496 40.66 -35.46 -37.67
CA ASP A 496 40.07 -34.09 -37.76
C ASP A 496 39.69 -33.58 -39.18
N PRO A 497 39.18 -32.33 -39.38
CA PRO A 497 38.17 -31.52 -38.69
C PRO A 497 37.15 -30.91 -39.71
N GLU A 498 36.42 -29.88 -39.28
CA GLU A 498 35.79 -28.80 -40.07
C GLU A 498 34.28 -28.86 -40.45
N VAL A 499 33.56 -27.90 -39.83
CA VAL A 499 32.83 -26.79 -40.47
C VAL A 499 31.29 -26.82 -40.50
N ASP A 500 30.80 -25.65 -40.05
CA ASP A 500 29.57 -24.90 -40.27
C ASP A 500 28.21 -25.33 -39.70
N LEU A 501 27.72 -24.40 -38.87
CA LEU A 501 26.31 -24.06 -38.67
C LEU A 501 25.79 -23.30 -39.90
N PRO A 502 24.47 -23.26 -40.09
CA PRO A 502 23.87 -21.94 -40.27
C PRO A 502 22.54 -21.71 -39.53
N ASP A 503 22.47 -20.47 -39.02
CA ASP A 503 21.36 -19.51 -38.82
C ASP A 503 20.07 -19.90 -38.08
#